data_AF-A0A2V2F424-F1
#
_entry.id   AF-A0A2V2F424-F1
#
_cell.length_a   1.000
_cell.length_b   1.000
_cell.length_c   1.000
_cell.angle_alpha   90.00
_cell.angle_beta   90.00
_cell.angle_gamma   90.00
#
_symmetry.space_group_name_H-M   'P 1'
#
loop_
_entity.id
_entity.type
_entity.pdbx_description
1 polymer ?
#
loop_
_entity_poly.entity_id
_entity_poly.type
_entity_poly.pdbx_seq_one_letter_code
_entity_poly.pdbx_strand_id
1 'polypeptide(L)'
;MVIVILCVALGVFLAYKRVKQFLMTRTAIQEAIKGGQKLQLLRLSTGNVILFLITAGLAGFALYRYIADPVTTAVCALLILLSIGEIFGAITVKDFYYDEHGFFYCNKYFKYSEVKKLTTQKGIVMMYGVETTTNDLFSVSKQAYEIIAKHSKK
;
A
#
# COMPACT_ATOMS: atom_id res chain seq x y z
N MET A 1 8.56 9.84 -29.84
CA MET A 1 7.16 9.34 -29.74
C MET A 1 7.07 7.92 -29.19
N VAL A 2 7.76 6.93 -29.77
CA VAL A 2 7.70 5.52 -29.30
C VAL A 2 8.05 5.36 -27.81
N ILE A 3 9.11 6.04 -27.35
CA ILE A 3 9.55 6.00 -25.94
C ILE A 3 8.46 6.51 -24.99
N VAL A 4 7.76 7.59 -25.35
CA VAL A 4 6.67 8.15 -24.56
C VAL A 4 5.52 7.13 -24.43
N ILE A 5 5.14 6.49 -25.53
CA ILE A 5 4.06 5.50 -25.55
C ILE A 5 4.40 4.31 -24.64
N LEU A 6 5.63 3.79 -24.71
CA LEU A 6 6.08 2.68 -23.87
C LEU A 6 6.08 3.05 -22.38
N CYS A 7 6.59 4.23 -22.02
CA CYS A 7 6.60 4.70 -20.64
C CYS A 7 5.17 4.89 -20.09
N VAL A 8 4.26 5.46 -20.89
CA VAL A 8 2.85 5.62 -20.49
C VAL A 8 2.19 4.26 -20.33
N ALA A 9 2.38 3.33 -21.26
CA ALA A 9 1.81 1.98 -21.17
C ALA A 9 2.28 1.25 -19.90
N LEU A 10 3.58 1.33 -19.59
CA LEU A 10 4.15 0.76 -18.37
C LEU A 10 3.59 1.42 -17.11
N GLY A 11 3.51 2.75 -17.09
CA GLY A 11 2.96 3.50 -15.96
C GLY A 11 1.50 3.16 -15.70
N VAL A 12 0.68 3.09 -16.76
CA VAL A 12 -0.73 2.70 -16.67
C VAL A 12 -0.87 1.27 -16.16
N PHE A 13 -0.06 0.32 -16.66
CA PHE A 13 -0.10 -1.07 -16.21
C PHE A 13 0.21 -1.21 -14.71
N LEU A 14 1.26 -0.53 -14.24
CA LEU A 14 1.64 -0.55 -12.81
C LEU A 14 0.59 0.13 -11.93
N ALA A 15 0.07 1.28 -12.36
CA ALA A 15 -1.00 1.98 -11.67
C ALA A 15 -2.28 1.11 -11.60
N TYR A 16 -2.66 0.46 -12.70
CA TYR A 16 -3.80 -0.45 -12.75
C TYR A 16 -3.66 -1.59 -11.72
N LYS A 17 -2.49 -2.21 -11.63
CA LYS A 17 -2.25 -3.30 -10.67
C LYS A 17 -2.46 -2.84 -9.23
N ARG A 18 -1.99 -1.63 -8.89
CA ARG A 18 -2.19 -1.01 -7.56
C ARG A 18 -3.65 -0.63 -7.30
N VAL A 19 -4.32 -0.02 -8.27
CA VAL A 19 -5.75 0.35 -8.16
C VAL A 19 -6.62 -0.91 -8.00
N LYS A 20 -6.35 -1.97 -8.76
CA LYS A 20 -7.06 -3.24 -8.63
C LYS A 20 -6.92 -3.84 -7.23
N GLN A 21 -5.69 -3.84 -6.69
CA GLN A 21 -5.44 -4.29 -5.32
C GLN A 21 -6.17 -3.41 -4.30
N PHE A 22 -6.17 -2.08 -4.49
CA PHE A 22 -6.91 -1.15 -3.65
C PHE A 22 -8.42 -1.47 -3.63
N LEU A 23 -9.02 -1.70 -4.80
CA LEU A 23 -10.44 -2.04 -4.92
C LEU A 23 -10.75 -3.35 -4.21
N MET A 24 -9.97 -4.40 -4.43
CA MET A 24 -10.17 -5.70 -3.76
C MET A 24 -10.10 -5.58 -2.23
N THR A 25 -9.10 -4.85 -1.72
CA THR A 25 -8.96 -4.60 -0.28
C THR A 25 -10.13 -3.81 0.28
N ARG A 26 -10.55 -2.74 -0.41
CA ARG A 26 -11.69 -1.92 0.00
C ARG A 26 -13.00 -2.72 0.00
N THR A 27 -13.23 -3.54 -1.01
CA THR A 27 -14.42 -4.41 -1.07
C THR A 27 -14.42 -5.39 0.08
N ALA A 28 -13.30 -6.08 0.36
CA ALA A 28 -13.20 -7.02 1.48
C ALA A 28 -13.47 -6.34 2.84
N ILE A 29 -12.90 -5.15 3.06
CA ILE A 29 -13.13 -4.37 4.30
C ILE A 29 -14.60 -3.93 4.39
N GLN A 30 -15.21 -3.48 3.29
CA GLN A 30 -16.62 -3.08 3.28
C GLN A 30 -17.56 -4.25 3.53
N GLU A 31 -17.28 -5.43 2.97
CA GLU A 31 -18.03 -6.65 3.22
C GLU A 31 -17.95 -7.06 4.69
N ALA A 32 -16.76 -6.99 5.29
CA ALA A 32 -16.57 -7.22 6.73
C ALA A 32 -17.38 -6.25 7.60
N ILE A 33 -17.36 -4.95 7.29
CA ILE A 33 -18.14 -3.95 8.01
C ILE A 33 -19.64 -4.20 7.86
N LYS A 34 -20.11 -4.52 6.65
CA LYS A 34 -21.51 -4.88 6.40
C LYS A 34 -21.91 -6.18 7.13
N GLY A 35 -20.97 -7.10 7.28
CA GLY A 35 -21.11 -8.32 8.08
C GLY A 35 -21.08 -8.09 9.60
N GLY A 36 -20.99 -6.85 10.06
CA GLY A 36 -21.07 -6.49 11.47
C GLY A 36 -19.73 -6.37 12.20
N GLN A 37 -18.59 -6.51 11.50
CA GLN A 37 -17.28 -6.30 12.13
C GLN A 37 -17.04 -4.81 12.42
N LYS A 38 -16.66 -4.51 13.67
CA LYS A 38 -16.29 -3.16 14.11
C LYS A 38 -14.78 -2.96 13.96
N LEU A 39 -14.37 -2.59 12.75
CA LEU A 39 -12.96 -2.38 12.43
C LEU A 39 -12.44 -1.02 12.93
N GLN A 40 -11.31 -1.04 13.61
CA GLN A 40 -10.49 0.12 13.93
C GLN A 40 -9.47 0.36 12.81
N LEU A 41 -9.16 1.63 12.54
CA LEU A 41 -8.24 2.05 11.49
C LEU A 41 -7.02 2.74 12.10
N LEU A 42 -5.84 2.16 11.90
CA LEU A 42 -4.57 2.83 12.12
C LEU A 42 -4.05 3.38 10.78
N ARG A 43 -4.12 4.71 10.61
CA ARG A 43 -3.61 5.39 9.42
C ARG A 43 -2.09 5.50 9.47
N LEU A 44 -1.42 4.85 8.53
CA LEU A 44 0.04 4.90 8.34
C LEU A 44 0.40 5.52 6.99
N SER A 45 -0.61 5.75 6.14
CA SER A 45 -0.45 6.19 4.75
C SER A 45 -0.25 7.70 4.58
N THR A 46 -0.65 8.54 5.54
CA THR A 46 -0.77 10.00 5.38
C THR A 46 0.50 10.67 4.84
N GLY A 47 1.68 10.37 5.41
CA GLY A 47 2.94 10.97 4.95
C GLY A 47 3.34 10.53 3.54
N ASN A 48 3.06 9.28 3.17
CA ASN A 48 3.34 8.77 1.83
C ASN A 48 2.40 9.39 0.79
N VAL A 49 1.12 9.54 1.12
CA VAL A 49 0.14 10.18 0.22
C VAL A 49 0.58 11.61 -0.10
N ILE A 50 0.98 12.39 0.92
CA ILE A 50 1.46 13.76 0.72
C ILE A 50 2.71 13.77 -0.16
N LEU A 51 3.68 12.88 0.10
CA LEU A 51 4.89 12.78 -0.70
C LEU A 51 4.58 12.53 -2.17
N PHE A 52 3.73 11.54 -2.48
CA PHE A 52 3.39 11.21 -3.87
C PHE A 52 2.54 12.29 -4.55
N LEU A 53 1.71 13.03 -3.81
CA LEU A 53 1.01 14.21 -4.33
C LEU A 53 2.01 15.31 -4.73
N ILE A 54 3.02 15.58 -3.90
CA ILE A 54 4.08 16.54 -4.22
C ILE A 54 4.87 16.06 -5.45
N THR A 55 5.27 14.79 -5.51
CA THR A 55 5.99 14.22 -6.65
C THR A 55 5.19 14.35 -7.95
N ALA A 56 3.89 14.03 -7.92
CA ALA A 56 3.01 14.19 -9.07
C ALA A 56 2.89 15.67 -9.50
N GLY A 57 2.77 16.59 -8.54
CA GLY A 57 2.71 18.03 -8.80
C GLY A 57 3.98 18.57 -9.45
N LEU A 58 5.15 18.19 -8.95
CA LEU A 58 6.44 18.58 -9.53
C LEU A 58 6.64 18.01 -10.93
N ALA A 59 6.28 16.74 -11.14
CA ALA A 59 6.32 16.10 -12.46
C ALA A 59 5.35 16.77 -13.44
N GLY A 60 4.16 17.17 -12.99
CA GLY A 60 3.19 17.92 -13.80
C GLY A 60 3.71 19.29 -14.21
N PHE A 61 4.34 20.02 -13.27
CA PHE A 61 4.96 21.31 -13.57
C PHE A 61 6.12 21.18 -14.58
N ALA A 62 6.97 20.17 -14.42
CA ALA A 62 8.05 19.88 -15.36
C ALA A 62 7.50 19.50 -16.75
N LEU A 63 6.45 18.68 -16.81
CA LEU A 63 5.80 18.31 -18.07
C LEU A 63 5.24 19.54 -18.80
N TYR A 64 4.61 20.47 -18.08
CA TYR A 64 4.12 21.73 -18.66
C TYR A 64 5.25 22.58 -19.26
N ARG A 65 6.41 22.66 -18.58
CA ARG A 65 7.55 23.47 -19.01
C ARG A 65 8.36 22.86 -20.16
N TYR A 66 8.41 21.53 -20.26
CA TYR A 66 9.34 20.81 -21.15
C TYR A 66 8.65 19.83 -22.10
N ILE A 67 7.38 20.08 -22.45
CA ILE A 67 6.56 19.18 -23.28
C ILE A 67 7.15 18.89 -24.68
N ALA A 68 7.99 19.80 -25.19
CA ALA A 68 8.65 19.64 -26.48
C ALA A 68 9.81 18.61 -26.44
N ASP A 69 10.36 18.32 -25.27
CA ASP A 69 11.39 17.30 -25.11
C ASP A 69 10.75 15.92 -24.87
N PRO A 70 10.89 14.97 -25.81
CA PRO A 70 10.21 13.69 -25.72
C PRO A 70 10.71 12.80 -24.57
N VAL A 71 11.95 12.97 -24.11
CA VAL A 71 12.50 12.19 -23.00
C VAL A 71 11.94 12.69 -21.68
N THR A 72 11.99 14.01 -21.43
CA THR A 72 11.43 14.64 -20.24
C THR A 72 9.93 14.39 -20.14
N THR A 73 9.21 14.48 -21.27
CA THR A 73 7.79 14.15 -21.34
C THR A 73 7.51 12.71 -20.93
N ALA A 74 8.28 11.74 -21.45
CA ALA A 74 8.12 10.33 -21.10
C ALA A 74 8.36 10.06 -19.60
N VAL A 75 9.43 10.63 -19.04
CA VAL A 75 9.79 10.47 -17.62
C VAL A 75 8.74 11.10 -16.71
N CYS A 76 8.30 12.33 -17.01
CA CYS A 76 7.30 13.01 -16.20
C CYS A 76 5.94 12.28 -16.25
N ALA A 77 5.51 11.82 -17.42
CA ALA A 77 4.28 11.04 -17.55
C ALA A 77 4.33 9.74 -16.75
N LEU A 78 5.46 9.02 -16.80
CA LEU A 78 5.68 7.82 -16.00
C LEU A 78 5.64 8.12 -14.49
N LEU A 79 6.32 9.18 -14.05
CA LEU A 79 6.36 9.58 -12.63
C LEU A 79 4.97 9.94 -12.09
N ILE A 80 4.15 10.64 -12.88
CA ILE A 80 2.77 10.95 -12.49
C ILE A 80 1.97 9.67 -12.32
N LEU A 81 2.03 8.75 -13.29
CA LEU A 81 1.29 7.48 -13.25
C LEU A 81 1.73 6.60 -12.08
N LEU A 82 3.03 6.51 -11.82
CA LEU A 82 3.58 5.79 -10.67
C LEU A 82 3.11 6.41 -9.35
N SER A 83 3.13 7.75 -9.26
CA SER A 83 2.67 8.46 -8.06
C SER A 83 1.19 8.20 -7.78
N ILE A 84 0.34 8.21 -8.81
CA ILE A 84 -1.08 7.84 -8.68
C ILE A 84 -1.22 6.41 -8.14
N GLY A 85 -0.51 5.44 -8.74
CA GLY A 85 -0.52 4.05 -8.28
C GLY A 85 -0.09 3.90 -6.82
N GLU A 86 0.95 4.60 -6.41
CA GLU A 86 1.47 4.55 -5.03
C GLU A 86 0.58 5.32 -4.03
N ILE A 87 -0.21 6.32 -4.44
CA ILE A 87 -1.24 6.92 -3.58
C ILE A 87 -2.30 5.88 -3.20
N PHE A 88 -2.83 5.15 -4.19
CA PHE A 88 -3.78 4.06 -3.92
C PHE A 88 -3.15 2.93 -3.11
N GLY A 89 -1.90 2.57 -3.43
CA GLY A 89 -1.11 1.59 -2.68
C GLY A 89 -0.89 2.00 -1.23
N ALA A 90 -0.56 3.26 -0.97
CA ALA A 90 -0.35 3.78 0.38
C ALA A 90 -1.62 3.64 1.22
N ILE A 91 -2.78 4.05 0.70
CA ILE A 91 -4.06 4.01 1.42
C ILE A 91 -4.47 2.56 1.80
N THR A 92 -4.07 1.54 1.04
CA THR A 92 -4.57 0.16 1.26
C THR A 92 -3.55 -0.85 1.74
N VAL A 93 -2.27 -0.67 1.42
CA VAL A 93 -1.20 -1.58 1.87
C VAL A 93 -0.62 -1.10 3.20
N LYS A 94 -0.63 0.20 3.46
CA LYS A 94 -0.01 0.76 4.68
C LYS A 94 -1.01 0.96 5.80
N ASP A 95 -2.26 1.33 5.52
CA ASP A 95 -3.28 1.45 6.57
C ASP A 95 -3.62 0.08 7.14
N PHE A 96 -3.68 0.01 8.47
CA PHE A 96 -3.88 -1.23 9.20
C PHE A 96 -5.29 -1.25 9.81
N TYR A 97 -6.12 -2.18 9.34
CA TYR A 97 -7.48 -2.39 9.80
C TYR A 97 -7.52 -3.62 10.71
N TYR A 98 -8.08 -3.47 11.91
CA TYR A 98 -8.11 -4.54 12.90
C TYR A 98 -9.33 -4.44 13.82
N ASP A 99 -9.66 -5.54 14.48
CA ASP A 99 -10.67 -5.59 15.53
C ASP A 99 -10.14 -6.41 16.72
N GLU A 100 -11.06 -6.83 17.60
CA GLU A 100 -10.75 -7.60 18.80
C GLU A 100 -10.30 -9.04 18.49
N HIS A 101 -10.65 -9.59 17.31
CA HIS A 101 -10.45 -11.00 16.96
C HIS A 101 -9.35 -11.21 15.92
N GLY A 102 -9.01 -10.18 15.14
CA GLY A 102 -8.05 -10.28 14.06
C GLY A 102 -7.76 -8.96 13.36
N PHE A 103 -7.13 -9.07 12.20
CA PHE A 103 -6.71 -7.94 11.40
C PHE A 103 -6.72 -8.26 9.91
N PHE A 104 -6.83 -7.21 9.10
CA PHE A 104 -6.68 -7.31 7.66
C PHE A 104 -5.24 -7.10 7.24
N TYR A 105 -4.77 -7.94 6.32
CA TYR A 105 -3.58 -7.69 5.53
C TYR A 105 -3.93 -7.76 4.05
N CYS A 106 -3.78 -6.64 3.35
CA CYS A 106 -4.36 -6.45 2.01
C CYS A 106 -5.86 -6.79 2.02
N ASN A 107 -6.29 -7.75 1.21
CA ASN A 107 -7.69 -8.16 1.05
C ASN A 107 -8.08 -9.40 1.87
N LYS A 108 -7.22 -9.89 2.77
CA LYS A 108 -7.48 -11.07 3.60
C LYS A 108 -7.57 -10.69 5.08
N TYR A 109 -8.50 -11.32 5.78
CA TYR A 109 -8.62 -11.22 7.24
C TYR A 109 -7.90 -12.40 7.90
N PHE A 110 -7.08 -12.10 8.90
CA PHE A 110 -6.34 -13.06 9.70
C PHE A 110 -6.75 -12.94 11.16
N LYS A 111 -7.08 -14.07 11.80
CA LYS A 111 -7.34 -14.09 13.24
C LYS A 111 -6.04 -14.01 14.02
N TYR A 112 -6.06 -13.42 15.21
CA TYR A 112 -4.85 -13.41 16.05
C TYR A 112 -4.39 -14.82 16.44
N SER A 113 -5.31 -15.78 16.54
CA SER A 113 -5.01 -17.20 16.78
C SER A 113 -4.29 -17.89 15.61
N GLU A 114 -4.31 -17.30 14.42
CA GLU A 114 -3.59 -17.80 13.25
C GLU A 114 -2.14 -17.28 13.20
N VAL A 115 -1.74 -16.39 14.12
CA VAL A 115 -0.37 -15.89 14.19
C VAL A 115 0.51 -16.94 14.86
N LYS A 116 1.40 -17.55 14.06
CA LYS A 116 2.35 -18.57 14.51
C LYS A 116 3.61 -17.95 15.10
N LYS A 117 4.16 -16.92 14.44
CA LYS A 117 5.42 -16.31 14.85
C LYS A 117 5.49 -14.84 14.47
N LEU A 118 6.13 -14.07 15.35
CA LEU A 118 6.44 -12.66 15.14
C LEU A 118 7.97 -12.51 15.12
N THR A 119 8.49 -11.89 14.06
CA THR A 119 9.94 -11.74 13.85
C THR A 119 10.32 -10.28 13.70
N THR A 120 11.48 -9.92 14.24
CA THR A 120 12.11 -8.62 13.98
C THR A 120 13.46 -8.87 13.33
N GLN A 121 13.72 -8.18 12.21
CA GLN A 121 15.02 -8.23 11.54
C GLN A 121 15.66 -6.85 11.60
N LYS A 122 16.91 -6.80 12.09
CA LYS A 122 17.72 -5.59 12.13
C LYS A 122 18.49 -5.46 10.82
N GLY A 123 18.23 -4.39 10.08
CA GLY A 123 19.01 -3.93 8.93
C GLY A 123 19.15 -2.41 8.96
N ILE A 124 19.40 -1.77 7.82
CA ILE A 124 19.38 -0.29 7.70
C ILE A 124 18.03 0.27 8.17
N VAL A 125 16.95 -0.47 7.92
CA VAL A 125 15.62 -0.24 8.48
C VAL A 125 15.18 -1.49 9.21
N MET A 126 14.61 -1.34 10.41
CA MET A 126 14.07 -2.46 11.17
C MET A 126 12.79 -2.97 10.49
N MET A 127 12.75 -4.27 10.20
CA MET A 127 11.60 -4.93 9.57
C MET A 127 10.84 -5.77 10.61
N TYR A 128 9.51 -5.73 10.52
CA TYR A 128 8.59 -6.43 11.42
C TYR A 128 7.78 -7.44 10.62
N GLY A 129 8.09 -8.72 10.80
CA GLY A 129 7.47 -9.83 10.07
C GLY A 129 6.46 -10.58 10.92
N VAL A 130 5.38 -11.03 10.28
CA VAL A 130 4.33 -11.88 10.83
C VAL A 130 4.28 -13.15 10.00
N GLU A 131 4.33 -14.30 10.66
CA GLU A 131 4.15 -15.63 10.07
C GLU A 131 2.87 -16.24 10.63
N THR A 132 2.00 -16.72 9.74
CA THR A 132 0.75 -17.39 10.13
C THR A 132 0.90 -18.91 10.21
N THR A 133 -0.08 -19.60 10.77
CA THR A 133 -0.16 -21.06 10.80
C THR A 133 -0.29 -21.68 9.41
N THR A 134 -0.80 -20.93 8.44
CA THR A 134 -0.83 -21.26 7.01
C THR A 134 0.50 -21.01 6.30
N ASN A 135 1.56 -20.62 7.04
CA ASN A 135 2.87 -20.21 6.52
C ASN A 135 2.83 -18.98 5.60
N ASP A 136 1.80 -18.14 5.69
CA ASP A 136 1.83 -16.82 5.05
C ASP A 136 2.82 -15.93 5.80
N LEU A 137 3.71 -15.28 5.04
CA LEU A 137 4.76 -14.40 5.55
C LEU A 137 4.54 -13.00 5.01
N PHE A 138 4.36 -12.03 5.91
CA PHE A 138 4.19 -10.65 5.51
C PHE A 138 4.86 -9.66 6.47
N SER A 139 5.28 -8.52 5.91
CA SER A 139 5.87 -7.42 6.66
C SER A 139 4.80 -6.38 7.00
N VAL A 140 4.84 -5.89 8.23
CA VAL A 140 3.94 -4.87 8.76
C VAL A 140 4.73 -3.68 9.32
N SER A 141 4.05 -2.58 9.63
CA SER A 141 4.67 -1.45 10.34
C SER A 141 4.93 -1.82 11.80
N LYS A 142 5.83 -1.08 12.47
CA LYS A 142 6.08 -1.23 13.91
C LYS A 142 4.80 -1.16 14.74
N GLN A 143 3.95 -0.18 14.45
CA GLN A 143 2.70 0.05 15.20
C GLN A 143 1.69 -1.09 15.00
N ALA A 144 1.56 -1.60 13.77
CA ALA A 144 0.73 -2.77 13.49
C ALA A 144 1.29 -4.03 14.19
N TYR A 145 2.61 -4.22 14.17
CA TYR A 145 3.28 -5.32 14.89
C TYR A 145 2.99 -5.30 16.38
N GLU A 146 3.06 -4.12 17.02
CA GLU A 146 2.76 -3.95 18.44
C GLU A 146 1.31 -4.31 18.79
N ILE A 147 0.35 -3.94 17.92
CA ILE A 147 -1.07 -4.31 18.09
C ILE A 147 -1.24 -5.83 17.97
N ILE A 148 -0.66 -6.45 16.95
CA ILE A 148 -0.75 -7.91 16.74
C ILE A 148 -0.13 -8.65 17.92
N ALA A 149 1.08 -8.26 18.34
CA ALA A 149 1.79 -8.87 19.46
C ALA A 149 1.02 -8.79 20.80
N LYS A 150 0.24 -7.72 20.99
CA LYS A 150 -0.59 -7.54 22.19
C LYS A 150 -1.79 -8.48 22.22
N HIS A 151 -2.38 -8.79 21.07
CA HIS A 151 -3.60 -9.60 20.98
C HIS A 151 -3.34 -11.08 20.69
N SER A 152 -2.21 -11.44 20.07
CA SER A 152 -1.84 -12.83 19.76
C SER A 152 -1.26 -13.62 20.94
N LYS A 153 -1.04 -12.99 22.10
CA LYS A 153 -0.45 -13.60 23.30
C LYS A 153 -1.47 -13.96 24.39
N LYS A 154 -2.76 -13.88 24.10
CA LYS A 154 -3.84 -14.38 24.96
C LYS A 154 -4.26 -15.77 24.48
#